data_AF-A0A3M9K502-F1
#
_entry.id   AF-A0A3M9K502-F1
#
_cell.length_a   1.000
_cell.length_b   1.000
_cell.length_c   1.000
_cell.angle_alpha   90.00
_cell.angle_beta   90.00
_cell.angle_gamma   90.00
#
_symmetry.space_group_name_H-M   'P 1'
#
loop_
_entity.id
_entity.type
_entity.pdbx_description
1 polymer ?
#
loop_
_entity_poly.entity_id
_entity_poly.type
_entity_poly.pdbx_seq_one_letter_code
_entity_poly.pdbx_strand_id
1 'polypeptide(L)'
;MSDLFDPEDEPDGAVFAPHHMYLGMLMQLVAGGGAIFAFASIWPYYPTIGAALTLVSLAFGGLGWLVSIDDAIEHATVLPTPLDELWTRFVYPIVKRIEERGE
;
A
#
# COMPACT_ATOMS: atom_id res chain seq x y z
N MET A 1 15.07 -8.71 22.31
CA MET A 1 13.93 -7.80 22.11
C MET A 1 14.19 -6.56 22.96
N SER A 2 14.29 -5.39 22.34
CA SER A 2 14.33 -4.12 23.05
C SER A 2 12.91 -3.72 23.44
N ASP A 3 12.69 -3.20 24.65
CA ASP A 3 11.40 -2.70 25.17
C ASP A 3 10.83 -1.46 24.42
N LEU A 4 11.32 -1.18 23.20
CA LEU A 4 11.00 0.04 22.46
C LEU A 4 9.85 -0.15 21.44
N PHE A 5 9.60 -1.39 21.01
CA PHE A 5 8.54 -1.79 20.09
C PHE A 5 8.36 -3.31 20.18
N ASP A 6 7.16 -3.79 20.52
CA ASP A 6 6.83 -5.22 20.44
C ASP A 6 6.08 -5.47 19.14
N PRO A 7 6.74 -6.02 18.10
CA PRO A 7 6.10 -6.28 16.81
C PRO A 7 4.98 -7.32 16.91
N GLU A 8 4.88 -8.08 18.01
CA GLU A 8 3.83 -9.10 18.18
C GLU A 8 2.53 -8.54 18.81
N ASP A 9 2.54 -7.31 19.35
CA ASP A 9 1.34 -6.67 19.96
C ASP A 9 0.44 -5.99 18.92
N GLU A 10 0.98 -5.63 17.75
CA GLU A 10 0.21 -5.25 16.56
C GLU A 10 0.17 -6.44 15.60
N PRO A 11 -0.97 -6.76 14.96
CA PRO A 11 -1.06 -7.89 14.04
C PRO A 11 -0.28 -7.58 12.75
N ASP A 12 1.05 -7.66 12.81
CA ASP A 12 1.97 -7.35 11.71
C ASP A 12 2.50 -8.62 11.01
N GLY A 13 2.41 -9.79 11.64
CA GLY A 13 2.70 -11.08 10.99
C GLY A 13 4.17 -11.28 10.63
N ALA A 14 4.91 -11.93 11.54
CA ALA A 14 6.26 -12.48 11.34
C ALA A 14 7.35 -11.47 10.94
N VAL A 15 8.13 -11.07 11.96
CA VAL A 15 9.36 -10.23 11.96
C VAL A 15 10.32 -10.38 10.75
N PHE A 16 10.33 -11.51 10.05
CA PHE A 16 11.26 -11.83 8.96
C PHE A 16 10.65 -11.81 7.55
N ALA A 17 9.37 -11.48 7.39
CA ALA A 17 8.73 -11.40 6.07
C ALA A 17 8.16 -9.98 5.85
N PRO A 18 8.67 -9.22 4.86
CA PRO A 18 8.11 -7.90 4.53
C PRO A 18 6.72 -8.10 3.92
N HIS A 19 5.68 -7.85 4.71
CA HIS A 19 4.32 -8.32 4.43
C HIS A 19 3.52 -7.27 3.66
N HIS A 20 3.61 -5.98 4.00
CA HIS A 20 3.02 -4.93 3.17
C HIS A 20 3.80 -4.75 1.86
N MET A 21 5.08 -5.15 1.80
CA MET A 21 5.84 -5.19 0.56
C MET A 21 5.17 -6.06 -0.49
N TYR A 22 4.73 -7.28 -0.15
CA TYR A 22 4.05 -8.15 -1.11
C TYR A 22 2.71 -7.59 -1.56
N LEU A 23 1.97 -6.93 -0.66
CA LEU A 23 0.73 -6.24 -1.03
C LEU A 23 1.01 -5.09 -2.01
N GLY A 24 2.00 -4.26 -1.71
CA GLY A 24 2.42 -3.17 -2.59
C GLY A 24 2.92 -3.67 -3.94
N MET A 25 3.64 -4.80 -3.98
CA MET A 25 4.06 -5.45 -5.23
C MET A 25 2.86 -5.99 -6.04
N LEU A 26 1.88 -6.61 -5.38
CA LEU A 26 0.66 -7.08 -6.03
C LEU A 26 -0.13 -5.91 -6.63
N MET A 27 -0.27 -4.81 -5.89
CA MET A 27 -0.88 -3.57 -6.38
C MET A 27 -0.17 -3.07 -7.64
N GLN A 28 1.17 -3.07 -7.65
CA GLN A 28 1.97 -2.68 -8.81
C GLN A 28 1.76 -3.59 -10.01
N LEU A 29 1.67 -4.91 -9.82
CA LEU A 29 1.39 -5.86 -10.89
C LEU A 29 0.00 -5.65 -11.51
N VAL A 30 -1.02 -5.50 -10.68
CA VAL A 30 -2.40 -5.23 -11.12
C VAL A 30 -2.48 -3.88 -11.82
N ALA A 31 -1.86 -2.85 -11.25
CA ALA A 31 -1.77 -1.51 -11.83
C ALA A 31 -1.07 -1.52 -13.19
N GLY A 32 0.09 -2.18 -13.29
CA GLY A 32 0.85 -2.27 -14.54
C GLY A 32 0.06 -2.96 -15.64
N GLY A 33 -0.56 -4.09 -15.32
CA GLY A 33 -1.45 -4.81 -16.24
C GLY A 33 -2.64 -3.95 -16.67
N GLY A 34 -3.30 -3.28 -15.72
CA GLY A 34 -4.43 -2.39 -15.99
C GLY A 34 -4.04 -1.19 -16.85
N ALA A 35 -2.91 -0.55 -16.57
CA ALA A 35 -2.42 0.61 -17.32
C ALA A 35 -2.09 0.23 -18.77
N ILE A 36 -1.40 -0.90 -18.98
CA ILE A 36 -1.07 -1.42 -20.31
C ILE A 36 -2.34 -1.77 -21.07
N PHE A 37 -3.28 -2.49 -20.45
CA PHE A 37 -4.55 -2.83 -21.09
C PHE A 37 -5.37 -1.60 -21.46
N ALA A 38 -5.52 -0.63 -20.54
CA ALA A 38 -6.26 0.60 -20.80
C ALA A 38 -5.62 1.41 -21.94
N PHE A 39 -4.28 1.53 -21.94
CA PHE A 39 -3.55 2.27 -22.95
C PHE A 39 -3.60 1.58 -24.32
N ALA A 40 -3.32 0.28 -24.38
CA ALA A 40 -3.16 -0.44 -25.64
C ALA A 40 -4.50 -0.87 -26.26
N SER A 41 -5.51 -1.17 -25.44
CA SER A 41 -6.76 -1.78 -25.92
C SER A 41 -7.97 -0.86 -25.86
N ILE A 42 -8.03 0.09 -24.91
CA ILE A 42 -9.18 0.99 -24.77
C ILE A 42 -8.93 2.34 -25.43
N TRP A 43 -7.77 2.94 -25.16
CA TRP A 43 -7.44 4.29 -25.65
C TRP A 43 -7.63 4.48 -27.17
N PRO A 44 -7.24 3.54 -28.06
CA PRO A 44 -7.38 3.75 -29.51
C PRO A 44 -8.83 3.96 -29.97
N TYR A 45 -9.80 3.39 -29.24
CA TYR A 45 -11.22 3.45 -29.59
C TYR A 45 -12.01 4.43 -28.71
N TYR A 46 -11.59 4.61 -27.46
CA TYR A 46 -12.22 5.48 -26.47
C TYR A 46 -11.16 6.32 -25.75
N PRO A 47 -10.59 7.37 -26.38
CA PRO A 47 -9.38 8.03 -25.90
C PRO A 47 -9.49 8.61 -24.49
N THR A 48 -10.59 9.30 -24.18
CA THR A 48 -10.79 9.90 -22.85
C THR A 48 -10.89 8.85 -21.74
N ILE A 49 -11.62 7.76 -22.01
CA ILE A 49 -11.82 6.68 -21.03
C ILE A 49 -10.51 5.90 -20.87
N GLY A 50 -9.84 5.55 -21.97
CA GLY A 50 -8.54 4.87 -21.93
C GLY A 50 -7.50 5.69 -21.17
N ALA A 51 -7.40 6.99 -21.43
CA ALA A 51 -6.50 7.89 -20.71
C ALA A 51 -6.80 7.95 -19.22
N ALA A 52 -8.06 8.14 -18.84
CA ALA A 52 -8.47 8.18 -17.44
C ALA A 52 -8.13 6.86 -16.73
N LEU A 53 -8.44 5.72 -17.34
CA LEU A 53 -8.15 4.40 -16.77
C LEU A 53 -6.64 4.16 -16.64
N THR A 54 -5.84 4.51 -17.65
CA THR A 54 -4.37 4.42 -17.57
C THR A 54 -3.84 5.26 -16.41
N LEU A 55 -4.29 6.50 -16.25
CA LEU A 55 -3.84 7.38 -15.17
C LEU A 55 -4.24 6.86 -13.79
N VAL A 56 -5.48 6.37 -13.64
CA VAL A 56 -5.96 5.77 -12.39
C VAL A 56 -5.16 4.51 -12.04
N SER A 57 -4.90 3.63 -13.01
CA SER A 57 -4.08 2.45 -12.79
C SER A 57 -2.65 2.82 -12.39
N LEU A 58 -2.04 3.81 -13.05
CA LEU A 58 -0.69 4.28 -12.68
C LEU A 58 -0.67 4.91 -11.29
N ALA A 59 -1.68 5.70 -10.92
CA ALA A 59 -1.80 6.27 -9.58
C ALA A 59 -1.90 5.17 -8.51
N PHE A 60 -2.73 4.14 -8.76
CA PHE A 60 -2.83 2.98 -7.88
C PHE A 60 -1.52 2.21 -7.76
N GLY A 61 -0.79 2.03 -8.88
CA GLY A 61 0.55 1.44 -8.87
C GLY A 61 1.57 2.26 -8.09
N GLY A 62 1.50 3.59 -8.19
CA GLY A 62 2.31 4.51 -7.40
C GLY A 62 2.05 4.39 -5.90
N LEU A 63 0.79 4.19 -5.48
CA LEU A 63 0.48 3.87 -4.07
C LEU A 63 1.10 2.53 -3.66
N GLY A 64 1.00 1.50 -4.51
CA GLY A 64 1.64 0.20 -4.25
C GLY A 64 3.15 0.30 -4.09
N TRP A 65 3.80 1.18 -4.88
CA TRP A 65 5.23 1.46 -4.76
C TRP A 65 5.56 2.10 -3.41
N LEU A 66 4.81 3.13 -2.99
CA LEU A 66 4.99 3.79 -1.69
C LEU A 66 4.87 2.79 -0.54
N VAL A 67 3.79 1.99 -0.52
CA VAL A 67 3.57 0.93 0.49
C VAL A 67 4.72 -0.07 0.49
N SER A 68 5.18 -0.51 -0.69
CA SER A 68 6.21 -1.54 -0.74
C SER A 68 7.60 -1.08 -0.32
N ILE A 69 7.94 0.18 -0.57
CA ILE A 69 9.23 0.75 -0.17
C ILE A 69 9.25 1.06 1.31
N ASP A 70 8.14 1.59 1.81
CA ASP A 70 7.98 1.92 3.21
C ASP A 70 8.24 0.69 4.11
N ASP A 71 7.50 -0.40 3.87
CA ASP A 71 7.67 -1.70 4.53
C ASP A 71 9.10 -2.26 4.39
N ALA A 72 9.68 -2.16 3.19
CA ALA A 72 11.06 -2.62 2.97
C ALA A 72 12.10 -1.80 3.76
N ILE A 73 11.91 -0.49 3.92
CA ILE A 73 12.80 0.38 4.70
C ILE A 73 12.63 0.09 6.19
N GLU A 74 11.39 -0.04 6.66
CA GLU A 74 11.10 -0.37 8.06
C GLU A 74 11.81 -1.67 8.44
N HIS A 75 11.62 -2.74 7.67
CA HIS A 75 12.26 -4.03 7.94
C HIS A 75 13.79 -4.01 7.75
N ALA A 76 14.31 -3.18 6.84
CA ALA A 76 15.75 -3.07 6.63
C ALA A 76 16.47 -2.28 7.73
N THR A 77 15.76 -1.34 8.38
CA THR A 77 16.39 -0.37 9.30
C THR A 77 15.90 -0.46 10.74
N VAL A 78 14.75 -1.10 10.99
CA VAL A 78 14.03 -1.13 12.28
C VAL A 78 13.69 0.28 12.77
N LEU A 79 13.63 1.24 11.86
CA LEU A 79 13.25 2.63 12.16
C LEU A 79 11.83 2.87 11.65
N PRO A 80 11.00 3.59 12.43
CA PRO A 80 9.68 3.97 11.98
C PRO A 80 9.78 4.86 10.74
N THR A 81 8.92 4.58 9.78
CA THR A 81 8.83 5.27 8.50
C THR A 81 7.73 6.34 8.51
N PRO A 82 7.71 7.24 7.51
CA PRO A 82 6.66 8.25 7.43
C PRO A 82 5.23 7.67 7.31
N LEU A 83 5.02 6.51 6.68
CA LEU A 83 3.67 5.93 6.61
C LEU A 83 3.27 5.26 7.93
N ASP A 84 4.22 4.73 8.72
CA ASP A 84 3.93 4.24 10.09
C ASP A 84 3.40 5.36 10.99
N GLU A 85 4.01 6.53 10.90
CA GLU A 85 3.57 7.72 11.63
C GLU A 85 2.22 8.24 11.14
N LEU A 86 1.97 8.18 9.83
CA LEU A 86 0.66 8.50 9.26
C LEU A 86 -0.41 7.53 9.78
N TRP A 87 -0.09 6.23 9.79
CA TRP A 87 -0.98 5.19 10.28
C TRP A 87 -1.30 5.40 11.76
N THR A 88 -0.28 5.46 12.60
CA THR A 88 -0.41 5.54 14.06
C THR A 88 -1.14 6.82 14.50
N ARG A 89 -0.81 7.97 13.89
CA ARG A 89 -1.36 9.26 14.33
C ARG A 89 -2.75 9.55 13.78
N PHE A 90 -3.07 9.07 12.58
CA PHE A 90 -4.27 9.50 11.88
C PHE A 90 -5.18 8.34 11.47
N VAL A 91 -4.64 7.28 10.86
CA VAL A 91 -5.47 6.23 10.26
C VAL A 91 -5.99 5.25 11.32
N TYR A 92 -5.11 4.71 12.16
CA TYR A 92 -5.47 3.73 13.20
C TYR A 92 -6.56 4.23 14.16
N PRO A 93 -6.51 5.47 14.69
CA PRO A 93 -7.59 5.99 15.55
C PRO A 93 -8.96 6.07 14.85
N ILE A 94 -8.98 6.27 13.53
CA ILE A 94 -10.21 6.31 12.73
C ILE A 94 -10.74 4.90 12.51
N VAL A 95 -9.86 3.97 12.10
CA VAL A 95 -10.21 2.56 11.88
C VAL A 95 -10.77 1.96 13.17
N LYS A 96 -10.05 2.11 14.28
CA LYS A 96 -10.49 1.62 15.59
C LYS A 96 -11.87 2.15 15.99
N ARG A 97 -12.12 3.45 15.78
CA ARG A 97 -13.44 4.06 16.06
C ARG A 97 -14.55 3.48 15.18
N ILE A 98 -14.24 3.11 13.94
CA ILE A 98 -15.22 2.49 13.03
C ILE A 98 -15.52 1.07 13.48
N GLU A 99 -14.50 0.29 13.84
CA GLU A 99 -14.63 -1.08 14.35
C GLU A 99 -15.46 -1.11 15.63
N GLU A 100 -15.15 -0.25 16.61
CA GLU A 100 -15.89 -0.11 17.88
C GLU A 100 -17.36 0.31 17.70
N ARG A 101 -17.75 0.84 16.53
CA ARG A 101 -19.14 1.22 16.20
C ARG A 101 -19.88 0.19 15.36
N GLY A 102 -19.14 -0.73 14.73
CA GLY A 102 -19.67 -1.79 13.90
C GLY A 102 -20.02 -3.06 14.67
N GLU A 103 -19.49 -3.21 15.88
CA GLU A 103 -19.86 -4.21 16.89
C GLU A 103 -20.98 -3.72 17.82
#